data_AF-A0A919ZEV2-F1
#
_entry.id   AF-A0A919ZEV2-F1
#
_cell.length_a   1.000
_cell.length_b   1.000
_cell.length_c   1.000
_cell.angle_alpha   90.00
_cell.angle_beta   90.00
_cell.angle_gamma   90.00
#
_symmetry.space_group_name_H-M   'P 1'
#
loop_
_entity.id
_entity.type
_entity.pdbx_description
1 polymer ?
#
loop_
_entity_poly.entity_id
_entity_poly.type
_entity_poly.pdbx_seq_one_letter_code
_entity_poly.pdbx_strand_id
1 'polypeptide(L)' 'MKKNGNEWHEEVGKLPTARSEDVEYAEELADADDREAQERADAAEERVTGE' A
#
# COMPACT_ATOMS: atom_id res chain seq x y z
N MET A 1 41.57 9.74 22.13
CA MET A 1 41.05 9.11 20.89
C MET A 1 39.68 8.55 21.20
N LYS A 2 38.67 8.95 20.42
CA LYS A 2 37.32 8.35 20.28
C LYS A 2 36.45 8.25 21.54
N LYS A 3 35.80 9.37 21.90
CA LYS A 3 34.33 9.33 21.92
C LYS A 3 33.93 9.62 20.46
N ASN A 4 32.93 8.98 19.87
CA ASN A 4 31.54 9.26 20.18
C ASN A 4 30.75 8.00 19.86
N GLY A 5 30.01 7.50 20.86
CA GLY A 5 28.95 6.53 20.60
C GLY A 5 27.96 7.17 19.64
N ASN A 6 27.35 6.34 18.80
CA ASN A 6 26.33 6.74 17.84
C ASN A 6 25.20 7.50 18.57
N GLU A 7 25.33 8.81 18.62
CA GLU A 7 24.34 9.73 19.13
C GLU A 7 23.39 10.04 17.98
N TRP A 8 22.48 9.11 17.71
CA TRP A 8 21.27 9.41 16.93
C TRP A 8 20.31 10.15 17.85
N HIS A 9 20.66 11.38 18.21
CA HIS A 9 19.71 12.34 18.75
C HIS A 9 18.97 12.97 17.58
N GLU A 10 17.97 12.25 17.09
CA GLU A 10 16.90 12.90 16.34
C GLU A 10 15.61 12.43 16.98
N GLU A 11 14.83 13.41 17.40
CA GLU A 11 13.49 13.27 17.92
C GLU A 11 12.71 12.39 16.93
N VAL A 12 12.59 11.09 17.21
CA VAL A 12 11.72 10.17 16.47
C VAL A 12 10.28 10.55 16.82
N GLY A 13 9.85 11.72 16.36
CA GLY A 13 8.45 12.03 16.15
C GLY A 13 7.84 10.94 15.28
N LYS A 14 6.53 10.74 15.39
CA LYS A 14 5.81 9.75 14.58
C LYS A 14 6.15 9.99 13.11
N LEU A 15 6.95 9.10 12.54
CA LEU A 15 7.28 9.14 11.12
C LEU A 15 5.98 8.97 10.33
N PRO A 16 5.81 9.68 9.20
CA PRO A 16 4.62 9.50 8.39
C PRO A 16 4.56 8.05 7.92
N THR A 17 3.46 7.37 8.26
CA THR A 17 3.11 6.08 7.71
C THR A 17 2.23 6.31 6.48
N ALA A 18 2.50 5.60 5.39
CA ALA A 18 1.62 5.62 4.22
C ALA A 18 0.20 5.22 4.62
N ARG A 19 -0.78 5.91 4.07
CA ARG A 19 -2.20 5.56 4.12
C ARG A 19 -2.55 4.76 2.88
N SER A 20 -3.66 4.04 2.93
CA SER A 20 -4.18 3.33 1.75
C SER A 20 -4.46 4.29 0.57
N GLU A 21 -4.80 5.54 0.85
CA GLU A 21 -5.02 6.60 -0.15
C GLU A 21 -3.73 7.07 -0.85
N ASP A 22 -2.55 6.77 -0.26
CA ASP A 22 -1.25 7.13 -0.82
C ASP A 22 -0.70 6.07 -1.80
N VAL A 23 -1.44 4.97 -1.99
CA VAL A 23 -1.01 3.80 -2.77
C VAL A 23 -1.99 3.54 -3.91
N GLU A 24 -1.49 3.61 -5.14
CA GLU A 24 -2.26 3.28 -6.35
C GLU A 24 -2.13 1.80 -6.71
N TYR A 25 -3.15 1.24 -7.35
CA TYR A 25 -3.09 -0.12 -7.89
C TYR A 25 -2.03 -0.20 -9.00
N ALA A 26 -1.19 -1.23 -8.94
CA ALA A 26 -0.13 -1.48 -9.92
C ALA A 26 -0.28 -2.89 -10.50
N GLU A 27 -0.71 -2.98 -11.76
CA GLU A 27 -0.97 -4.26 -12.46
C GLU A 27 0.27 -5.17 -12.52
N GLU A 28 1.48 -4.61 -12.61
CA GLU A 28 2.74 -5.37 -12.63
C GLU A 28 3.04 -6.09 -11.31
N LEU A 29 2.52 -5.57 -10.19
CA LEU A 29 2.67 -6.17 -8.85
C LEU A 29 1.55 -7.14 -8.51
N ALA A 30 0.43 -7.08 -9.22
CA ALA A 30 -0.72 -7.94 -9.00
C ALA A 30 -0.40 -9.37 -9.45
N ASP A 31 -0.70 -10.34 -8.59
CA ASP A 31 -0.56 -11.74 -8.95
C ASP A 31 -1.79 -12.27 -9.72
N ALA A 32 -1.87 -13.59 -9.92
CA ALA A 32 -3.00 -14.19 -10.62
C ALA A 32 -4.29 -14.12 -9.80
N ASP A 33 -4.18 -14.23 -8.47
CA ASP A 33 -5.33 -14.28 -7.57
C ASP A 33 -5.91 -12.87 -7.39
N ASP A 34 -5.05 -11.84 -7.35
CA ASP A 34 -5.46 -10.43 -7.33
C ASP A 34 -6.34 -10.08 -8.54
N ARG A 35 -5.93 -10.53 -9.73
CA ARG A 35 -6.68 -10.30 -10.98
C ARG A 35 -8.01 -11.04 -10.99
N GLU A 36 -8.05 -12.31 -10.58
CA GLU A 36 -9.31 -13.06 -10.50
C GLU A 36 -10.28 -12.42 -9.49
N ALA A 37 -9.77 -11.91 -8.37
CA ALA A 37 -10.59 -11.21 -7.40
C ALA A 37 -11.20 -9.93 -7.99
N GLN A 38 -10.41 -9.15 -8.73
CA GLN A 38 -10.88 -7.94 -9.41
C GLN A 38 -11.94 -8.26 -10.48
N GLU A 39 -11.68 -9.23 -11.35
CA GLU A 39 -12.65 -9.68 -12.37
C GLU A 39 -13.98 -10.14 -11.74
N ARG A 40 -13.93 -10.84 -10.61
CA ARG A 40 -15.14 -11.27 -9.89
C ARG A 40 -15.89 -10.09 -9.27
N ALA A 41 -15.17 -9.06 -8.80
CA ALA A 41 -15.77 -7.84 -8.27
C ALA A 41 -16.49 -7.07 -9.37
N ASP A 42 -15.81 -6.83 -10.50
CA ASP A 42 -16.38 -6.11 -11.65
C ASP A 42 -17.62 -6.82 -12.21
N ALA A 43 -17.56 -8.16 -12.37
CA ALA A 43 -18.70 -8.95 -12.80
C ALA A 43 -19.86 -8.99 -11.79
N ALA A 44 -19.59 -8.76 -10.49
CA ALA A 44 -20.64 -8.62 -9.50
C ALA A 44 -21.27 -7.22 -9.54
N GLU A 45 -20.44 -6.19 -9.70
CA GLU A 45 -20.89 -4.81 -9.90
C GLU A 45 -21.82 -4.73 -11.12
N GLU A 46 -21.42 -5.25 -12.28
CA GLU A 46 -22.25 -5.28 -13.50
C GLU A 46 -23.63 -5.92 -13.26
N ARG A 47 -23.70 -6.98 -12.45
CA ARG A 47 -24.97 -7.65 -12.12
C ARG A 47 -25.85 -6.82 -11.21
N VAL A 48 -25.26 -5.97 -10.36
CA VAL A 48 -25.96 -5.19 -9.33
C VAL A 48 -26.35 -3.81 -9.86
N THR A 49 -25.46 -3.13 -10.58
CA THR A 49 -25.67 -1.79 -11.11
C THR A 49 -26.26 -1.79 -12.51
N GLY A 50 -26.01 -2.83 -13.31
CA GLY A 50 -26.67 -3.03 -14.62
C GLY A 50 -26.48 -1.90 -15.62
N GLU A 51 -25.30 -1.25 -15.61
CA GLU A 51 -24.92 -0.26 -16.64
C GLU A 51 -24.38 -0.95 -17.90
#